data_AF-A0A137NQP5-F1
#
_entry.id   AF-A0A137NQP5-F1
#
_cell.length_a   1.000
_cell.length_b   1.000
_cell.length_c   1.000
_cell.angle_alpha   90.00
_cell.angle_beta   90.00
_cell.angle_gamma   90.00
#
_symmetry.space_group_name_H-M   'P 1'
#
loop_
_entity.id
_entity.type
_entity.pdbx_description
1 polymer ?
#
loop_
_entity_poly.entity_id
_entity_poly.type
_entity_poly.pdbx_seq_one_letter_code
_entity_poly.pdbx_strand_id
1 'polypeptide(L)'
;MSSLIDKVLEFWSNTSYTELILVILVYQFIKFYYKDIYKVHYSGKIAHLPQPHYPLYHHFYRYYLRIFGDIADYAKDHEKYGSVFVSASNVVLTSNLEAFKLLNSYQIKKGRVYSAFDLSNPTIFSSRERQYHAKRKRLISPAFNVKSMLSMEPKILKTGTLNLLEFLNSQFNAETKQIKVNIINVFYQSTLDVISELVFGQSLNTLSGDASNFKFYMREVQKIQWVLGMSPLFPFLKKYYSAGEIFKKMIVENMESRRLEKSKNTDILQSLMDTQDGEVDGGGSGLRDDEIIDEAITLMFAGIDTTSNTLIFTIYEILKDRNLYNRITDQILKEFPDPNAKITVEECRTKLTLLEAKLFQKAGLW
;
A
#
# COMPACT_ATOMS: atom_id res chain seq x y z
N MET A 1 -54.61 20.31 0.99
CA MET A 1 -53.54 19.76 0.14
C MET A 1 -53.03 20.82 -0.86
N SER A 2 -53.90 21.61 -1.52
CA SER A 2 -53.47 22.74 -2.38
C SER A 2 -52.63 23.79 -1.67
N SER A 3 -53.03 24.22 -0.46
CA SER A 3 -52.30 25.24 0.31
C SER A 3 -50.83 24.89 0.65
N LEU A 4 -50.48 23.61 0.79
CA LEU A 4 -49.09 23.21 1.04
C LEU A 4 -48.30 23.22 -0.27
N ILE A 5 -48.92 22.81 -1.37
CA ILE A 5 -48.33 22.79 -2.70
C ILE A 5 -48.06 24.23 -3.16
N ASP A 6 -49.01 25.15 -2.96
CA ASP A 6 -48.86 26.56 -3.32
C ASP A 6 -47.72 27.23 -2.53
N LYS A 7 -47.61 26.94 -1.22
CA LYS A 7 -46.51 27.42 -0.38
C LYS A 7 -45.15 26.86 -0.77
N VAL A 8 -45.11 25.60 -1.20
CA VAL A 8 -43.88 24.98 -1.70
C VAL A 8 -43.49 25.61 -3.03
N LEU A 9 -44.43 25.82 -3.95
CA LEU A 9 -44.17 26.46 -5.25
C LEU A 9 -43.70 27.91 -5.10
N GLU A 10 -44.31 28.68 -4.20
CA GLU A 10 -43.90 30.05 -3.88
C GLU A 10 -42.50 30.12 -3.24
N PHE A 11 -42.16 29.14 -2.40
CA PHE A 11 -40.81 28.98 -1.87
C PHE A 11 -39.81 28.71 -3.02
N TRP A 12 -40.10 27.77 -3.91
CA TRP A 12 -39.21 27.47 -5.04
C TRP A 12 -39.09 28.61 -6.06
N SER A 13 -40.13 29.44 -6.25
CA SER A 13 -40.08 30.59 -7.15
C SER A 13 -39.26 31.76 -6.60
N ASN A 14 -39.18 31.90 -5.27
CA ASN A 14 -38.50 33.00 -4.59
C ASN A 14 -37.11 32.64 -4.05
N THR A 15 -36.76 31.35 -4.01
CA THR A 15 -35.47 30.90 -3.47
C THR A 15 -34.36 31.02 -4.52
N SER A 16 -33.36 31.83 -4.21
CA SER A 16 -32.14 31.94 -4.99
C SER A 16 -31.33 30.63 -4.98
N TYR A 17 -30.54 30.38 -6.03
CA TYR A 17 -29.62 29.23 -6.06
C TYR A 17 -28.69 29.17 -4.83
N THR A 18 -28.31 30.33 -4.28
CA THR A 18 -27.49 30.47 -3.08
C THR A 18 -28.19 29.95 -1.83
N GLU A 19 -29.48 30.23 -1.66
CA GLU A 19 -30.27 29.76 -0.52
C GLU A 19 -30.50 28.25 -0.61
N LEU A 20 -30.75 27.72 -1.81
CA LEU A 20 -30.85 26.27 -2.03
C LEU A 20 -29.54 25.55 -1.66
N ILE A 21 -28.39 26.09 -2.10
CA ILE A 21 -27.08 25.54 -1.74
C ILE A 21 -26.88 25.58 -0.21
N LEU A 22 -27.23 26.69 0.44
CA LEU A 22 -27.10 26.82 1.88
C LEU A 22 -27.98 25.80 2.63
N VAL A 23 -29.24 25.64 2.24
CA VAL A 23 -30.15 24.64 2.83
C VAL A 23 -29.59 23.23 2.68
N ILE A 24 -29.05 22.88 1.50
CA ILE A 24 -28.41 21.59 1.26
C ILE A 24 -27.19 21.42 2.18
N LEU A 25 -26.31 22.42 2.28
CA LEU A 25 -25.12 22.36 3.13
C LEU A 25 -25.48 22.20 4.61
N VAL A 26 -26.46 22.95 5.10
CA VAL A 26 -26.97 22.84 6.47
C VAL A 26 -27.55 21.45 6.72
N TYR A 27 -28.38 20.93 5.81
CA TYR A 27 -28.93 19.58 5.93
C TYR A 27 -27.82 18.51 5.96
N GLN A 28 -26.81 18.61 5.08
CA GLN A 28 -25.68 17.68 5.08
C GLN A 28 -24.87 17.77 6.37
N PHE A 29 -24.65 18.97 6.90
CA PHE A 29 -23.95 19.17 8.17
C PHE A 29 -24.73 18.57 9.34
N ILE A 30 -26.04 18.80 9.43
CA ILE A 30 -26.90 18.20 10.48
C ILE A 30 -26.87 16.68 10.38
N LYS A 31 -27.00 16.13 9.17
CA LYS A 31 -26.96 14.69 8.93
C LYS A 31 -25.61 14.09 9.36
N PHE A 32 -24.51 14.73 8.97
CA PHE A 32 -23.15 14.36 9.38
C PHE A 32 -23.01 14.41 10.90
N TYR A 33 -23.34 15.54 11.53
CA TYR A 33 -23.25 15.70 12.98
C TYR A 33 -24.05 14.65 13.72
N TYR A 34 -25.32 14.43 13.33
CA TYR A 34 -26.17 13.44 13.98
C TYR A 34 -25.62 12.02 13.82
N LYS A 35 -25.25 11.61 12.60
CA LYS A 35 -24.85 10.23 12.29
C LYS A 35 -23.44 9.91 12.77
N ASP A 36 -22.50 10.80 12.51
CA ASP A 36 -21.08 10.52 12.65
C ASP A 36 -20.53 11.02 14.00
N ILE A 37 -21.15 12.05 14.60
CA ILE A 37 -20.73 12.60 15.89
C ILE A 37 -21.69 12.19 17.01
N TYR A 38 -22.96 12.62 16.96
CA TYR A 38 -23.92 12.42 18.05
C TYR A 38 -24.18 10.94 18.33
N LYS A 39 -24.55 10.19 17.28
CA LYS A 39 -24.86 8.76 17.41
C LYS A 39 -23.68 7.93 17.84
N VAL A 40 -22.46 8.29 17.47
CA VAL A 40 -21.26 7.51 17.81
C VAL A 40 -20.85 7.76 19.27
N HIS A 41 -20.79 9.02 19.67
CA HIS A 41 -20.17 9.40 20.94
C HIS A 41 -21.16 9.54 22.10
N TYR A 42 -22.47 9.69 21.85
CA TYR A 42 -23.44 9.99 22.93
C TYR A 42 -24.58 8.98 23.06
N SER A 43 -25.02 8.34 21.97
CA SER A 43 -26.18 7.42 22.00
C SER A 43 -25.90 6.03 21.38
N GLY A 44 -24.67 5.78 20.97
CA GLY A 44 -24.29 4.58 20.22
C GLY A 44 -23.87 3.42 21.10
N LYS A 45 -23.77 2.24 20.50
CA LYS A 45 -23.28 1.03 21.17
C LYS A 45 -21.85 1.15 21.68
N ILE A 46 -21.05 2.06 21.12
CA ILE A 46 -19.65 2.30 21.48
C ILE A 46 -19.44 3.57 22.32
N ALA A 47 -20.51 4.28 22.68
CA ALA A 47 -20.42 5.53 23.46
C ALA A 47 -19.93 5.33 24.90
N HIS A 48 -19.92 4.07 25.39
CA HIS A 48 -19.40 3.71 26.71
C HIS A 48 -17.87 3.57 26.73
N LEU A 49 -17.21 3.52 25.57
CA LEU A 49 -15.75 3.43 25.48
C LEU A 49 -15.11 4.79 25.76
N PRO A 50 -13.85 4.84 26.22
CA PRO A 50 -13.08 6.07 26.29
C PRO A 50 -13.09 6.81 24.95
N GLN A 51 -13.18 8.14 24.98
CA GLN A 51 -13.30 8.96 23.79
C GLN A 51 -12.88 10.41 24.03
N PRO A 52 -12.58 11.19 22.97
CA PRO A 52 -12.28 12.61 23.07
C PRO A 52 -13.44 13.40 23.68
N HIS A 53 -13.12 14.37 24.55
CA HIS A 53 -14.10 15.27 25.16
C HIS A 53 -14.79 16.17 24.12
N TYR A 54 -14.09 16.48 23.03
CA TYR A 54 -14.61 17.27 21.89
C TYR A 54 -14.56 16.45 20.60
N PRO A 55 -15.52 15.52 20.38
CA PRO A 55 -15.44 14.57 19.27
C PRO A 55 -15.47 15.23 17.89
N LEU A 56 -16.19 16.34 17.72
CA LEU A 56 -16.24 17.08 16.46
C LEU A 56 -14.87 17.67 16.11
N TYR A 57 -14.20 18.32 17.06
CA TYR A 57 -12.86 18.85 16.88
C TYR A 57 -11.86 17.73 16.58
N HIS A 58 -11.89 16.65 17.39
CA HIS A 58 -10.98 15.53 17.22
C HIS A 58 -11.15 14.84 15.86
N HIS A 59 -12.38 14.71 15.38
CA HIS A 59 -12.69 14.19 14.05
C HIS A 59 -12.02 15.01 12.93
N PHE A 60 -12.13 16.34 12.95
CA PHE A 60 -11.46 17.20 11.98
C PHE A 60 -9.94 17.22 12.16
N TYR A 61 -9.46 17.19 13.41
CA TYR A 61 -8.03 17.12 13.70
C TYR A 61 -7.39 15.85 13.12
N ARG A 62 -8.08 14.71 13.18
CA ARG A 62 -7.60 13.48 12.55
C ARG A 62 -7.51 13.57 11.03
N TYR A 63 -8.47 14.24 10.39
CA TYR A 63 -8.37 14.48 8.96
C TYR A 63 -7.26 15.47 8.61
N TYR A 64 -7.07 16.50 9.42
CA TYR A 64 -5.92 17.38 9.30
C TYR A 64 -4.62 16.59 9.36
N LEU A 65 -4.45 15.70 10.35
CA LEU A 65 -3.28 14.82 10.43
C LEU A 65 -3.14 13.91 9.21
N ARG A 66 -4.23 13.39 8.66
CA ARG A 66 -4.20 12.52 7.47
C ARG A 66 -3.79 13.25 6.18
N ILE A 67 -4.11 14.54 6.05
CA ILE A 67 -3.87 15.31 4.82
C ILE A 67 -2.58 16.11 4.91
N PHE A 68 -2.32 16.73 6.06
CA PHE A 68 -1.27 17.73 6.26
C PHE A 68 -0.29 17.37 7.37
N GLY A 69 -0.64 16.44 8.27
CA GLY A 69 0.17 16.10 9.44
C GLY A 69 0.73 14.68 9.40
N ASP A 70 1.00 14.14 10.58
CA ASP A 70 1.54 12.79 10.76
C ASP A 70 0.44 11.84 11.28
N ILE A 71 0.19 10.77 10.55
CA ILE A 71 -0.79 9.74 10.95
C ILE A 71 -0.30 8.95 12.18
N ALA A 72 1.02 8.88 12.41
CA ALA A 72 1.58 8.22 13.59
C ALA A 72 1.12 8.88 14.90
N ASP A 73 0.71 10.16 14.87
CA ASP A 73 0.15 10.84 16.03
C ASP A 73 -1.15 10.20 16.53
N TYR A 74 -1.83 9.38 15.73
CA TYR A 74 -2.97 8.59 16.20
C TYR A 74 -2.58 7.63 17.34
N ALA A 75 -1.32 7.15 17.36
CA ALA A 75 -0.86 6.25 18.40
C ALA A 75 -0.72 6.97 19.76
N LYS A 76 -0.42 8.28 19.78
CA LYS A 76 -0.30 9.08 21.01
C LYS A 76 -1.60 9.17 21.79
N ASP A 77 -2.74 9.06 21.10
CA ASP A 77 -4.06 9.03 21.74
C ASP A 77 -4.21 7.82 22.70
N HIS A 78 -3.46 6.73 22.52
CA HIS A 78 -3.45 5.62 23.47
C HIS A 78 -2.93 6.01 24.86
N GLU A 79 -2.03 6.98 24.97
CA GLU A 79 -1.54 7.49 26.25
C GLU A 79 -2.66 8.20 27.03
N LYS A 80 -3.60 8.81 26.32
CA LYS A 80 -4.68 9.62 26.90
C LYS A 80 -5.97 8.82 27.14
N TYR A 81 -6.33 7.95 26.21
CA TYR A 81 -7.62 7.25 26.24
C TYR A 81 -7.49 5.75 26.54
N GLY A 82 -6.26 5.24 26.68
CA GLY A 82 -5.98 3.85 27.03
C GLY A 82 -5.97 2.91 25.82
N SER A 83 -6.02 1.61 26.11
CA SER A 83 -5.78 0.58 25.09
C SER A 83 -6.90 0.39 24.08
N VAL A 84 -8.13 0.83 24.36
CA VAL A 84 -9.28 0.73 23.46
C VAL A 84 -10.11 1.99 23.60
N PHE A 85 -10.29 2.75 22.52
CA PHE A 85 -11.04 4.01 22.57
C PHE A 85 -11.68 4.36 21.22
N VAL A 86 -12.76 5.14 21.26
CA VAL A 86 -13.38 5.70 20.05
C VAL A 86 -12.53 6.86 19.57
N SER A 87 -11.93 6.67 18.40
CA SER A 87 -11.02 7.64 17.82
C SER A 87 -11.68 8.49 16.73
N ALA A 88 -12.74 8.00 16.07
CA ALA A 88 -13.56 8.80 15.16
C ALA A 88 -14.91 8.13 14.94
N SER A 89 -15.73 8.75 14.10
CA SER A 89 -17.02 8.23 13.63
C SER A 89 -16.90 6.78 13.12
N ASN A 90 -17.38 5.83 13.92
CA ASN A 90 -17.28 4.38 13.66
C ASN A 90 -15.84 3.84 13.54
N VAL A 91 -14.86 4.48 14.19
CA VAL A 91 -13.47 4.01 14.25
C VAL A 91 -13.05 3.87 15.71
N VAL A 92 -12.74 2.63 16.11
CA VAL A 92 -12.13 2.31 17.40
C VAL A 92 -10.67 1.98 17.16
N LEU A 93 -9.77 2.60 17.92
CA LEU A 93 -8.35 2.23 17.93
C LEU A 93 -8.08 1.32 19.12
N THR A 94 -7.21 0.33 18.91
CA THR A 94 -6.87 -0.66 19.92
C THR A 94 -5.39 -1.02 19.90
N SER A 95 -4.77 -1.02 21.09
CA SER A 95 -3.47 -1.64 21.36
C SER A 95 -3.63 -2.93 22.19
N ASN A 96 -4.86 -3.36 22.46
CA ASN A 96 -5.16 -4.60 23.17
C ASN A 96 -4.83 -5.85 22.32
N LEU A 97 -4.06 -6.78 22.90
CA LEU A 97 -3.58 -7.99 22.23
C LEU A 97 -4.70 -8.96 21.83
N GLU A 98 -5.74 -9.12 22.66
CA GLU A 98 -6.85 -10.02 22.34
C GLU A 98 -7.69 -9.47 21.19
N ALA A 99 -7.91 -8.15 21.17
CA ALA A 99 -8.51 -7.48 20.02
C ALA A 99 -7.67 -7.67 18.75
N PHE A 100 -6.33 -7.57 18.86
CA PHE A 100 -5.43 -7.82 17.73
C PHE A 100 -5.54 -9.26 17.20
N LYS A 101 -5.59 -10.28 18.07
CA LYS A 101 -5.80 -11.69 17.66
C LYS A 101 -7.13 -11.87 16.92
N LEU A 102 -8.20 -11.26 17.45
CA LEU A 102 -9.53 -11.32 16.82
C LEU A 102 -9.54 -10.63 15.44
N LEU A 103 -8.91 -9.46 15.31
CA LEU A 103 -8.81 -8.71 14.06
C LEU A 103 -7.99 -9.44 12.99
N ASN A 104 -7.02 -10.27 13.38
CA ASN A 104 -6.26 -11.13 12.47
C ASN A 104 -6.95 -12.46 12.15
N SER A 105 -8.13 -12.73 12.73
CA SER A 105 -8.92 -13.92 12.41
C SER A 105 -9.78 -13.71 11.16
N TYR A 106 -10.28 -14.81 10.59
CA TYR A 106 -11.25 -14.77 9.47
C TYR A 106 -12.69 -14.38 9.89
N GLN A 107 -12.92 -14.07 11.17
CA GLN A 107 -14.25 -13.78 11.70
C GLN A 107 -14.70 -12.35 11.37
N ILE A 108 -13.75 -11.43 11.17
CA ILE A 108 -14.04 -10.01 10.92
C ILE A 108 -13.70 -9.67 9.47
N LYS A 109 -14.64 -9.01 8.78
CA LYS A 109 -14.40 -8.47 7.44
C LYS A 109 -13.49 -7.24 7.53
N LYS A 110 -12.61 -7.07 6.54
CA LYS A 110 -11.87 -5.82 6.33
C LYS A 110 -12.80 -4.61 6.38
N GLY A 111 -12.32 -3.52 7.00
CA GLY A 111 -13.07 -2.28 7.15
C GLY A 111 -13.50 -1.68 5.82
N ARG A 112 -14.52 -0.82 5.82
CA ARG A 112 -15.00 -0.15 4.59
C ARG A 112 -13.93 0.69 3.92
N VAL A 113 -12.94 1.17 4.68
CA VAL A 113 -11.78 1.90 4.14
C VAL A 113 -11.03 1.09 3.08
N TYR A 114 -11.10 -0.24 3.09
CA TYR A 114 -10.44 -1.06 2.06
C TYR A 114 -11.04 -0.88 0.66
N SER A 115 -12.31 -0.46 0.54
CA SER A 115 -12.87 -0.13 -0.78
C SER A 115 -12.25 1.14 -1.37
N ALA A 116 -11.48 1.90 -0.58
CA ALA A 116 -10.61 2.94 -1.11
C ALA A 116 -9.54 2.36 -2.03
N PHE A 117 -9.12 1.11 -1.86
CA PHE A 117 -8.09 0.48 -2.69
C PHE A 117 -8.65 -0.26 -3.91
N ASP A 118 -9.98 -0.35 -4.04
CA ASP A 118 -10.60 -0.90 -5.25
C ASP A 118 -10.26 -0.01 -6.45
N LEU A 119 -9.81 -0.65 -7.53
CA LEU A 119 -9.60 -0.06 -8.85
C LEU A 119 -10.89 -0.24 -9.68
N SER A 120 -10.85 -1.00 -10.77
CA SER A 120 -12.06 -1.39 -11.51
C SER A 120 -12.85 -2.44 -10.72
N ASN A 121 -12.12 -3.37 -10.10
CA ASN A 121 -12.64 -4.44 -9.26
C ASN A 121 -11.92 -4.47 -7.90
N PRO A 122 -12.52 -5.13 -6.88
CA PRO A 122 -11.78 -5.51 -5.69
C PRO A 122 -10.65 -6.50 -6.03
N THR A 123 -9.50 -6.32 -5.39
CA THR A 123 -8.31 -7.16 -5.56
C THR A 123 -8.12 -8.09 -4.36
N ILE A 124 -7.09 -8.95 -4.36
CA ILE A 124 -6.75 -9.75 -3.18
C ILE A 124 -6.49 -8.86 -1.95
N PHE A 125 -5.95 -7.66 -2.16
CA PHE A 125 -5.67 -6.69 -1.10
C PHE A 125 -6.94 -6.02 -0.58
N SER A 126 -7.82 -5.55 -1.47
CA SER A 126 -8.97 -4.72 -1.08
C SER A 126 -10.25 -5.51 -0.81
N SER A 127 -10.37 -6.72 -1.34
CA SER A 127 -11.58 -7.54 -1.24
C SER A 127 -11.99 -7.82 0.21
N ARG A 128 -13.26 -7.54 0.49
CA ARG A 128 -13.88 -7.65 1.84
C ARG A 128 -14.79 -8.86 1.96
N GLU A 129 -15.31 -9.37 0.85
CA GLU A 129 -16.19 -10.54 0.80
C GLU A 129 -15.37 -11.83 0.76
N ARG A 130 -15.65 -12.74 1.70
CA ARG A 130 -14.83 -13.92 1.97
C ARG A 130 -14.72 -14.85 0.77
N GLN A 131 -15.83 -15.14 0.10
CA GLN A 131 -15.85 -16.04 -1.06
C GLN A 131 -15.07 -15.46 -2.23
N TYR A 132 -15.24 -14.16 -2.49
CA TYR A 132 -14.51 -13.47 -3.54
C TYR A 132 -13.00 -13.43 -3.28
N HIS A 133 -12.60 -13.07 -2.05
CA HIS A 133 -11.21 -13.11 -1.63
C HIS A 133 -10.62 -14.53 -1.71
N ALA A 134 -11.38 -15.56 -1.32
CA ALA A 134 -10.93 -16.95 -1.41
C ALA A 134 -10.69 -17.38 -2.87
N LYS A 135 -11.58 -17.01 -3.80
CA LYS A 135 -11.40 -17.25 -5.25
C LYS A 135 -10.14 -16.54 -5.76
N ARG A 136 -10.00 -15.24 -5.46
CA ARG A 136 -8.81 -14.44 -5.82
C ARG A 136 -7.53 -15.05 -5.30
N LYS A 137 -7.46 -15.35 -4.01
CA LYS A 137 -6.31 -15.96 -3.37
C LYS A 137 -5.94 -17.27 -4.04
N ARG A 138 -6.91 -18.15 -4.34
CA ARG A 138 -6.65 -19.43 -5.01
C ARG A 138 -5.98 -19.24 -6.38
N LEU A 139 -6.45 -18.30 -7.19
CA LEU A 139 -5.93 -18.03 -8.53
C LEU A 139 -4.53 -17.38 -8.50
N ILE A 140 -4.25 -16.54 -7.49
CA ILE A 140 -2.99 -15.77 -7.40
C ILE A 140 -1.89 -16.53 -6.64
N SER A 141 -2.23 -17.38 -5.67
CA SER A 141 -1.26 -18.08 -4.82
C SER A 141 -0.17 -18.87 -5.57
N PRO A 142 -0.43 -19.48 -6.76
CA PRO A 142 0.62 -20.13 -7.53
C PRO A 142 1.81 -19.21 -7.89
N ALA A 143 1.57 -17.92 -8.13
CA ALA A 143 2.63 -16.95 -8.41
C ALA A 143 3.57 -16.72 -7.22
N PHE A 144 3.12 -17.03 -5.99
CA PHE A 144 3.84 -16.75 -4.73
C PHE A 144 4.20 -18.03 -3.96
N ASN A 145 4.12 -19.20 -4.60
CA ASN A 145 4.56 -20.44 -3.97
C ASN A 145 6.11 -20.49 -3.88
N VAL A 146 6.65 -21.42 -3.08
CA VAL A 146 8.10 -21.54 -2.84
C VAL A 146 8.89 -21.70 -4.15
N LYS A 147 8.40 -22.53 -5.09
CA LYS A 147 9.06 -22.75 -6.39
C LYS A 147 9.12 -21.46 -7.21
N SER A 148 8.01 -20.72 -7.29
CA SER A 148 7.93 -19.45 -7.99
C SER A 148 8.86 -18.41 -7.35
N MET A 149 8.89 -18.32 -6.02
CA MET A 149 9.79 -17.41 -5.29
C MET A 149 11.26 -17.73 -5.55
N LEU A 150 11.66 -19.01 -5.55
CA LEU A 150 13.03 -19.41 -5.89
C LEU A 150 13.39 -19.06 -7.35
N SER A 151 12.42 -19.15 -8.27
CA SER A 151 12.64 -18.76 -9.66
C SER A 151 12.80 -17.24 -9.86
N MET A 152 12.33 -16.44 -8.90
CA MET A 152 12.46 -14.97 -8.90
C MET A 152 13.80 -14.50 -8.34
N GLU A 153 14.46 -15.29 -7.50
CA GLU A 153 15.72 -14.92 -6.83
C GLU A 153 16.80 -14.39 -7.79
N PRO A 154 17.07 -15.01 -8.96
CA PRO A 154 18.06 -14.48 -9.89
C PRO A 154 17.75 -13.07 -10.40
N LYS A 155 16.45 -12.75 -10.59
CA LYS A 155 16.00 -11.41 -11.00
C LYS A 155 16.20 -10.41 -9.88
N ILE A 156 15.88 -10.77 -8.63
CA ILE A 156 16.10 -9.93 -7.45
C ILE A 156 17.60 -9.66 -7.24
N LEU A 157 18.44 -10.69 -7.38
CA LEU A 157 19.89 -10.54 -7.27
C LEU A 157 20.42 -9.58 -8.33
N LYS A 158 20.04 -9.77 -9.59
CA LYS A 158 20.48 -8.93 -10.70
C LYS A 158 20.01 -7.48 -10.51
N THR A 159 18.70 -7.28 -10.40
CA THR A 159 18.09 -5.93 -10.50
C THR A 159 18.06 -5.19 -9.18
N GLY A 160 17.93 -5.91 -8.07
CA GLY A 160 17.96 -5.34 -6.74
C GLY A 160 19.37 -5.14 -6.22
N THR A 161 20.22 -6.18 -6.31
CA THR A 161 21.54 -6.16 -5.64
C THR A 161 22.65 -5.67 -6.57
N LEU A 162 22.84 -6.29 -7.74
CA LEU A 162 23.97 -5.96 -8.62
C LEU A 162 23.85 -4.56 -9.21
N ASN A 163 22.66 -4.19 -9.73
CA ASN A 163 22.43 -2.83 -10.23
C ASN A 163 22.61 -1.78 -9.12
N LEU A 164 22.24 -2.10 -7.88
CA LEU A 164 22.45 -1.21 -6.74
C LEU A 164 23.92 -1.05 -6.40
N LEU A 165 24.70 -2.13 -6.39
CA LEU A 165 26.14 -2.07 -6.20
C LEU A 165 26.82 -1.26 -7.31
N GLU A 166 26.43 -1.48 -8.56
CA GLU A 166 26.92 -0.70 -9.71
C GLU A 166 26.61 0.79 -9.53
N PHE A 167 25.36 1.12 -9.17
CA PHE A 167 24.96 2.48 -8.88
C PHE A 167 25.82 3.08 -7.75
N LEU A 168 25.97 2.40 -6.61
CA LEU A 168 26.75 2.92 -5.48
C LEU A 168 28.23 3.13 -5.84
N ASN A 169 28.81 2.21 -6.62
CA ASN A 169 30.18 2.34 -7.12
C ASN A 169 30.33 3.54 -8.07
N SER A 170 29.32 3.84 -8.90
CA SER A 170 29.31 5.04 -9.75
C SER A 170 29.33 6.35 -8.96
N GLN A 171 28.87 6.32 -7.70
CA GLN A 171 28.84 7.47 -6.80
C GLN A 171 30.12 7.60 -5.95
N PHE A 172 31.11 6.72 -6.14
CA PHE A 172 32.35 6.75 -5.40
C PHE A 172 33.22 7.94 -5.82
N ASN A 173 33.54 8.81 -4.87
CA ASN A 173 34.50 9.89 -5.08
C ASN A 173 35.91 9.40 -4.71
N ALA A 174 36.81 9.39 -5.70
CA ALA A 174 38.19 8.91 -5.52
C ALA A 174 39.05 9.80 -4.60
N GLU A 175 38.77 11.11 -4.56
CA GLU A 175 39.52 12.07 -3.73
C GLU A 175 39.15 11.94 -2.26
N THR A 176 37.86 11.88 -1.96
CA THR A 176 37.36 11.80 -0.58
C THR A 176 37.26 10.37 -0.07
N LYS A 177 37.34 9.38 -0.96
CA LYS A 177 37.11 7.95 -0.69
C LYS A 177 35.76 7.68 -0.03
N GLN A 178 34.73 8.41 -0.46
CA GLN A 178 33.39 8.35 0.12
C GLN A 178 32.31 8.19 -0.95
N ILE A 179 31.20 7.56 -0.56
CA ILE A 179 29.95 7.51 -1.31
C ILE A 179 28.94 8.38 -0.57
N LYS A 180 28.30 9.32 -1.28
CA LYS A 180 27.24 10.17 -0.73
C LYS A 180 25.98 10.02 -1.56
N VAL A 181 24.96 9.39 -0.98
CA VAL A 181 23.68 9.11 -1.64
C VAL A 181 22.49 9.42 -0.75
N ASN A 182 21.33 9.69 -1.35
CA ASN A 182 20.06 9.73 -0.63
C ASN A 182 19.47 8.32 -0.58
N ILE A 183 19.60 7.67 0.58
CA ILE A 183 19.13 6.28 0.77
C ILE A 183 17.64 6.09 0.50
N ILE A 184 16.81 7.13 0.72
CA ILE A 184 15.38 7.07 0.45
C ILE A 184 15.17 6.87 -1.06
N ASN A 185 15.75 7.76 -1.87
CA ASN A 185 15.63 7.67 -3.33
C ASN A 185 16.18 6.35 -3.85
N VAL A 186 17.36 5.94 -3.38
CA VAL A 186 18.03 4.72 -3.83
C VAL A 186 17.18 3.47 -3.58
N PHE A 187 16.62 3.31 -2.38
CA PHE A 187 15.78 2.15 -2.08
C PHE A 187 14.42 2.21 -2.77
N TYR A 188 13.84 3.39 -2.96
CA TYR A 188 12.63 3.56 -3.76
C TYR A 188 12.84 3.22 -5.24
N GLN A 189 13.96 3.64 -5.84
CA GLN A 189 14.35 3.30 -7.21
C GLN A 189 14.60 1.79 -7.35
N SER A 190 15.42 1.22 -6.47
CA SER A 190 15.76 -0.21 -6.50
C SER A 190 14.52 -1.11 -6.33
N THR A 191 13.65 -0.81 -5.36
CA THR A 191 12.44 -1.61 -5.13
C THR A 191 11.43 -1.47 -6.26
N LEU A 192 11.31 -0.29 -6.87
CA LEU A 192 10.48 -0.06 -8.05
C LEU A 192 10.96 -0.89 -9.25
N ASP A 193 12.25 -0.91 -9.51
CA ASP A 193 12.85 -1.70 -10.60
C ASP A 193 12.68 -3.22 -10.35
N VAL A 194 12.88 -3.66 -9.10
CA VAL A 194 12.68 -5.07 -8.73
C VAL A 194 11.22 -5.49 -8.90
N ILE A 195 10.27 -4.75 -8.33
CA ILE A 195 8.86 -5.16 -8.40
C ILE A 195 8.33 -5.08 -9.83
N SER A 196 8.77 -4.12 -10.63
CA SER A 196 8.37 -4.06 -12.04
C SER A 196 8.91 -5.25 -12.81
N GLU A 197 10.13 -5.70 -12.53
CA GLU A 197 10.69 -6.90 -13.18
C GLU A 197 10.02 -8.19 -12.73
N LEU A 198 9.65 -8.29 -11.45
CA LEU A 198 8.94 -9.46 -10.92
C LEU A 198 7.50 -9.53 -11.42
N VAL A 199 6.82 -8.39 -11.57
CA VAL A 199 5.43 -8.36 -12.03
C VAL A 199 5.37 -8.43 -13.56
N PHE A 200 6.15 -7.62 -14.28
CA PHE A 200 6.02 -7.43 -15.74
C PHE A 200 7.12 -8.08 -16.57
N GLY A 201 8.14 -8.65 -15.93
CA GLY A 201 9.32 -9.17 -16.62
C GLY A 201 10.28 -8.09 -17.11
N GLN A 202 10.05 -6.81 -16.78
CA GLN A 202 10.87 -5.69 -17.22
C GLN A 202 11.15 -4.68 -16.09
N SER A 203 12.41 -4.32 -15.92
CA SER A 203 12.84 -3.23 -15.04
C SER A 203 12.47 -1.87 -15.65
N LEU A 204 12.00 -0.93 -14.83
CA LEU A 204 11.78 0.47 -15.24
C LEU A 204 13.08 1.27 -15.35
N ASN A 205 14.20 0.68 -14.94
CA ASN A 205 15.55 1.26 -14.95
C ASN A 205 15.56 2.66 -14.32
N THR A 206 14.91 2.80 -13.18
CA THR A 206 14.86 4.05 -12.43
C THR A 206 16.14 4.31 -11.66
N LEU A 207 16.92 3.28 -11.33
CA LEU A 207 18.20 3.43 -10.63
C LEU A 207 19.37 3.78 -11.57
N SER A 208 19.42 3.15 -12.75
CA SER A 208 20.50 3.31 -13.74
C SER A 208 20.14 4.22 -14.91
N GLY A 209 18.86 4.56 -15.07
CA GLY A 209 18.37 5.41 -16.16
C GLY A 209 18.32 6.90 -15.81
N ASP A 210 17.64 7.67 -16.66
CA ASP A 210 17.44 9.10 -16.43
C ASP A 210 16.69 9.34 -15.12
N ALA A 211 17.19 10.25 -14.29
CA ALA A 211 16.54 10.70 -13.06
C ALA A 211 15.11 11.21 -13.29
N SER A 212 14.76 11.60 -14.52
CA SER A 212 13.39 11.94 -14.91
C SER A 212 12.42 10.74 -14.81
N ASN A 213 12.88 9.52 -15.06
CA ASN A 213 12.06 8.30 -14.98
C ASN A 213 11.56 8.05 -13.56
N PHE A 214 12.46 8.13 -12.57
CA PHE A 214 12.07 7.96 -11.17
C PHE A 214 11.02 8.99 -10.75
N LYS A 215 11.24 10.28 -11.08
CA LYS A 215 10.28 11.35 -10.79
C LYS A 215 8.93 11.11 -11.47
N PHE A 216 8.94 10.63 -12.70
CA PHE A 216 7.73 10.34 -13.46
C PHE A 216 6.89 9.25 -12.77
N TYR A 217 7.46 8.10 -12.44
CA TYR A 217 6.74 7.01 -11.78
C TYR A 217 6.34 7.35 -10.34
N MET A 218 7.21 8.02 -9.58
CA MET A 218 6.87 8.44 -8.21
C MET A 218 5.73 9.45 -8.16
N ARG A 219 5.62 10.34 -9.16
CA ARG A 219 4.48 11.25 -9.24
C ARG A 219 3.16 10.50 -9.39
N GLU A 220 3.15 9.38 -10.12
CA GLU A 220 1.96 8.53 -10.22
C GLU A 220 1.65 7.80 -8.92
N VAL A 221 2.66 7.24 -8.25
CA VAL A 221 2.50 6.63 -6.91
C VAL A 221 1.89 7.65 -5.93
N GLN A 222 2.42 8.87 -5.89
CA GLN A 222 1.94 9.94 -5.01
C GLN A 222 0.51 10.37 -5.31
N LYS A 223 0.12 10.51 -6.58
CA LYS A 223 -1.27 10.81 -6.96
C LYS A 223 -2.23 9.76 -6.41
N ILE A 224 -1.84 8.49 -6.49
CA ILE A 224 -2.68 7.36 -6.05
C ILE A 224 -2.80 7.38 -4.55
N GLN A 225 -1.69 7.51 -3.83
CA GLN A 225 -1.69 7.68 -2.37
C GLN A 225 -2.56 8.87 -1.94
N TRP A 226 -2.50 9.99 -2.66
CA TRP A 226 -3.32 11.16 -2.37
C TRP A 226 -4.82 10.89 -2.56
N VAL A 227 -5.22 10.26 -3.67
CA VAL A 227 -6.61 9.86 -3.91
C VAL A 227 -7.10 8.88 -2.84
N LEU A 228 -6.27 7.89 -2.46
CA LEU A 228 -6.56 6.95 -1.38
C LEU A 228 -6.71 7.66 -0.03
N GLY A 229 -5.83 8.62 0.25
CA GLY A 229 -5.84 9.48 1.42
C GLY A 229 -7.12 10.30 1.54
N MET A 230 -7.58 10.89 0.43
CA MET A 230 -8.76 11.76 0.38
C MET A 230 -10.09 11.01 0.25
N SER A 231 -10.06 9.75 -0.20
CA SER A 231 -11.28 8.96 -0.46
C SER A 231 -12.26 8.82 0.72
N PRO A 232 -11.85 8.81 2.01
CA PRO A 232 -12.82 8.78 3.12
C PRO A 232 -13.62 10.08 3.26
N LEU A 233 -13.07 11.20 2.78
CA LEU A 233 -13.72 12.52 2.81
C LEU A 233 -14.50 12.78 1.53
N PHE A 234 -13.89 12.47 0.39
CA PHE A 234 -14.42 12.77 -0.94
C PHE A 234 -14.44 11.50 -1.79
N PRO A 235 -15.37 10.57 -1.54
CA PRO A 235 -15.44 9.30 -2.24
C PRO A 235 -15.64 9.46 -3.76
N PHE A 236 -16.19 10.60 -4.20
CA PHE A 236 -16.36 10.91 -5.61
C PHE A 236 -15.03 11.16 -6.34
N LEU A 237 -13.92 11.51 -5.65
CA LEU A 237 -12.62 11.76 -6.29
C LEU A 237 -12.15 10.56 -7.11
N LYS A 238 -12.46 9.34 -6.66
CA LYS A 238 -12.15 8.11 -7.41
C LYS A 238 -12.79 8.04 -8.79
N LYS A 239 -13.95 8.67 -8.98
CA LYS A 239 -14.65 8.71 -10.27
C LYS A 239 -13.94 9.63 -11.27
N TYR A 240 -13.25 10.66 -10.77
CA TYR A 240 -12.64 11.71 -11.59
C TYR A 240 -11.12 11.58 -11.72
N TYR A 241 -10.48 10.86 -10.80
CA TYR A 241 -9.06 10.56 -10.84
C TYR A 241 -8.87 9.08 -11.11
N SER A 242 -8.44 8.72 -12.32
CA SER A 242 -8.04 7.36 -12.60
C SER A 242 -6.59 7.15 -12.14
N ALA A 243 -6.48 6.27 -11.15
CA ALA A 243 -5.23 5.88 -10.52
C ALA A 243 -4.52 4.84 -11.40
N GLY A 244 -3.25 5.06 -11.71
CA GLY A 244 -2.38 4.04 -12.29
C GLY A 244 -2.51 3.85 -13.80
N GLU A 245 -3.02 4.83 -14.56
CA GLU A 245 -3.17 4.72 -16.03
C GLU A 245 -1.90 4.37 -16.78
N ILE A 246 -0.76 4.94 -16.35
CA ILE A 246 0.53 4.63 -16.95
C ILE A 246 0.85 3.15 -16.78
N PHE A 247 0.70 2.63 -15.56
CA PHE A 247 0.93 1.20 -15.30
C PHE A 247 -0.10 0.31 -15.98
N LYS A 248 -1.36 0.74 -16.02
CA LYS A 248 -2.43 0.05 -16.76
C LYS A 248 -2.08 -0.09 -18.24
N LYS A 249 -1.66 1.00 -18.88
CA LYS A 249 -1.23 1.01 -20.28
C LYS A 249 -0.06 0.04 -20.50
N MET A 250 0.96 0.12 -19.65
CA MET A 250 2.11 -0.79 -19.71
C MET A 250 1.70 -2.26 -19.57
N ILE A 251 0.76 -2.57 -18.66
CA ILE A 251 0.25 -3.93 -18.46
C ILE A 251 -0.50 -4.42 -19.69
N VAL A 252 -1.41 -3.60 -20.22
CA VAL A 252 -2.20 -3.96 -21.41
C VAL A 252 -1.29 -4.24 -22.60
N GLU A 253 -0.34 -3.35 -22.89
CA GLU A 253 0.63 -3.53 -23.97
C GLU A 253 1.46 -4.81 -23.78
N ASN A 254 1.91 -5.08 -22.54
CA ASN A 254 2.69 -6.27 -22.21
C ASN A 254 1.85 -7.57 -22.36
N MET A 255 0.58 -7.56 -21.94
CA MET A 255 -0.35 -8.67 -22.13
C MET A 255 -0.61 -8.95 -23.62
N GLU A 256 -0.81 -7.89 -24.42
CA GLU A 256 -1.02 -7.99 -25.87
C GLU A 256 0.20 -8.58 -26.57
N SER A 257 1.41 -8.08 -26.30
CA SER A 257 2.66 -8.62 -26.85
C SER A 257 2.83 -10.11 -26.51
N ARG A 258 2.57 -10.53 -25.26
CA ARG A 258 2.69 -11.94 -24.85
C ARG A 258 1.74 -12.87 -25.59
N ARG A 259 0.49 -12.42 -25.82
CA ARG A 259 -0.52 -13.17 -26.56
C ARG A 259 -0.13 -13.35 -28.02
N LEU A 260 0.51 -12.34 -28.63
CA LEU A 260 1.00 -12.40 -30.01
C LEU A 260 2.24 -13.30 -30.15
N GLU A 261 3.19 -13.17 -29.23
CA GLU A 261 4.50 -13.84 -29.31
C GLU A 261 4.50 -15.27 -28.75
N LYS A 262 3.40 -15.71 -28.11
CA LYS A 262 3.34 -16.97 -27.33
C LYS A 262 4.51 -17.10 -26.36
N SER A 263 4.84 -15.99 -25.69
CA SER A 263 6.00 -15.90 -24.82
C SER A 263 5.87 -16.84 -23.61
N LYS A 264 6.97 -17.53 -23.27
CA LYS A 264 7.09 -18.37 -22.07
C LYS A 264 7.75 -17.59 -20.92
N ASN A 265 7.17 -16.45 -20.59
CA ASN A 265 7.65 -15.66 -19.46
C ASN A 265 7.44 -16.42 -18.14
N THR A 266 8.27 -16.14 -17.13
CA THR A 266 8.21 -16.79 -15.81
C THR A 266 7.97 -15.79 -14.68
N ASP A 267 7.30 -14.68 -14.99
CA ASP A 267 6.95 -13.62 -14.04
C ASP A 267 5.49 -13.72 -13.55
N ILE A 268 5.13 -12.86 -12.60
CA ILE A 268 3.81 -12.90 -11.96
C ILE A 268 2.71 -12.60 -12.98
N LEU A 269 2.89 -11.64 -13.90
CA LEU A 269 1.88 -11.34 -14.92
C LEU A 269 1.58 -12.56 -15.78
N GLN A 270 2.59 -13.35 -16.15
CA GLN A 270 2.34 -14.60 -16.89
C GLN A 270 1.50 -15.55 -16.06
N SER A 271 1.87 -15.77 -14.79
CA SER A 271 1.12 -16.65 -13.91
C SER A 271 -0.34 -16.20 -13.70
N LEU A 272 -0.63 -14.89 -13.76
CA LEU A 272 -2.00 -14.37 -13.71
C LEU A 272 -2.76 -14.64 -15.00
N MET A 273 -2.10 -14.50 -16.16
CA MET A 273 -2.67 -14.81 -17.48
C MET A 273 -2.97 -16.31 -17.63
N ASP A 274 -2.07 -17.19 -17.18
CA ASP A 274 -2.24 -18.65 -17.26
C ASP A 274 -3.48 -19.16 -16.49
N THR A 275 -4.01 -18.36 -15.56
CA THR A 275 -5.29 -18.67 -14.88
C THR A 275 -6.48 -18.73 -15.85
N GLN A 276 -6.42 -18.00 -16.96
CA GLN A 276 -7.46 -17.93 -17.99
C GLN A 276 -7.54 -19.23 -18.79
N ASP A 277 -6.40 -19.86 -19.03
CA ASP A 277 -6.26 -21.03 -19.90
C ASP A 277 -6.64 -22.34 -19.18
N GLY A 278 -7.17 -22.24 -17.96
CA GLY A 278 -7.66 -23.39 -17.19
C GLY A 278 -6.55 -24.24 -16.56
N GLU A 279 -5.28 -23.87 -16.73
CA GLU A 279 -4.11 -24.58 -16.16
C GLU A 279 -4.14 -24.64 -14.63
N VAL A 280 -4.86 -23.72 -13.99
CA VAL A 280 -4.97 -23.62 -12.53
C VAL A 280 -6.26 -24.26 -11.96
N ASP A 281 -7.35 -24.36 -12.74
CA ASP A 281 -8.69 -24.64 -12.18
C ASP A 281 -9.55 -25.66 -12.95
N GLY A 282 -9.02 -26.36 -13.96
CA GLY A 282 -9.71 -27.51 -14.58
C GLY A 282 -11.16 -27.24 -15.02
N GLY A 283 -11.50 -25.99 -15.39
CA GLY A 283 -12.85 -25.57 -15.82
C GLY A 283 -13.54 -24.47 -14.99
N GLY A 284 -12.96 -23.97 -13.90
CA GLY A 284 -13.43 -22.74 -13.24
C GLY A 284 -12.96 -21.48 -13.97
N SER A 285 -13.80 -20.44 -14.04
CA SER A 285 -13.44 -19.19 -14.76
C SER A 285 -12.22 -18.53 -14.11
N GLY A 286 -11.10 -18.44 -14.84
CA GLY A 286 -9.89 -17.71 -14.44
C GLY A 286 -10.10 -16.22 -14.18
N LEU A 287 -9.00 -15.49 -13.96
CA LEU A 287 -9.05 -14.02 -13.83
C LEU A 287 -9.41 -13.40 -15.18
N ARG A 288 -10.36 -12.47 -15.23
CA ARG A 288 -10.59 -11.68 -16.45
C ARG A 288 -9.46 -10.66 -16.65
N ASP A 289 -9.31 -10.13 -17.86
CA ASP A 289 -8.26 -9.15 -18.17
C ASP A 289 -8.27 -7.93 -17.25
N ASP A 290 -9.46 -7.37 -16.98
CA ASP A 290 -9.63 -6.24 -16.05
C ASP A 290 -9.17 -6.60 -14.63
N GLU A 291 -9.37 -7.85 -14.22
CA GLU A 291 -8.96 -8.35 -12.91
C GLU A 291 -7.45 -8.62 -12.85
N ILE A 292 -6.85 -9.15 -13.92
CA ILE A 292 -5.39 -9.33 -14.02
C ILE A 292 -4.70 -7.97 -13.92
N ILE A 293 -5.21 -6.97 -14.64
CA ILE A 293 -4.71 -5.59 -14.60
C ILE A 293 -4.80 -5.02 -13.19
N ASP A 294 -5.97 -5.11 -12.54
CA ASP A 294 -6.15 -4.57 -11.19
C ASP A 294 -5.22 -5.24 -10.15
N GLU A 295 -5.01 -6.56 -10.25
CA GLU A 295 -4.10 -7.31 -9.37
C GLU A 295 -2.64 -6.93 -9.62
N ALA A 296 -2.21 -6.84 -10.89
CA ALA A 296 -0.84 -6.47 -11.23
C ALA A 296 -0.49 -5.04 -10.80
N ILE A 297 -1.42 -4.10 -10.97
CA ILE A 297 -1.28 -2.73 -10.44
C ILE A 297 -1.17 -2.75 -8.91
N THR A 298 -2.03 -3.52 -8.24
CA THR A 298 -2.02 -3.64 -6.77
C THR A 298 -0.71 -4.20 -6.25
N LEU A 299 -0.17 -5.25 -6.88
CA LEU A 299 1.10 -5.88 -6.48
C LEU A 299 2.27 -4.91 -6.60
N MET A 300 2.28 -4.10 -7.65
CA MET A 300 3.31 -3.07 -7.81
C MET A 300 3.26 -2.05 -6.69
N PHE A 301 2.10 -1.41 -6.45
CA PHE A 301 2.00 -0.38 -5.40
C PHE A 301 2.28 -0.93 -4.01
N ALA A 302 1.77 -2.11 -3.70
CA ALA A 302 1.99 -2.74 -2.41
C ALA A 302 3.47 -3.08 -2.18
N GLY A 303 4.19 -3.45 -3.24
CA GLY A 303 5.59 -3.90 -3.19
C GLY A 303 6.65 -2.79 -3.11
N ILE A 304 6.34 -1.57 -3.56
CA ILE A 304 7.29 -0.43 -3.56
C ILE A 304 7.47 0.11 -2.15
N ASP A 305 6.42 0.75 -1.60
CA ASP A 305 6.51 1.55 -0.37
C ASP A 305 6.89 0.72 0.86
N THR A 306 6.30 -0.47 1.00
CA THR A 306 6.51 -1.31 2.19
C THR A 306 7.94 -1.84 2.23
N THR A 307 8.43 -2.35 1.09
CA THR A 307 9.79 -2.88 0.98
C THR A 307 10.83 -1.78 1.08
N SER A 308 10.64 -0.64 0.40
CA SER A 308 11.61 0.46 0.43
C SER A 308 11.76 1.02 1.84
N ASN A 309 10.65 1.29 2.55
CA ASN A 309 10.69 1.78 3.92
C ASN A 309 11.31 0.75 4.87
N THR A 310 10.99 -0.54 4.71
CA THR A 310 11.64 -1.60 5.52
C THR A 310 13.15 -1.58 5.37
N LEU A 311 13.67 -1.46 4.15
CA LEU A 311 15.11 -1.38 3.87
C LEU A 311 15.72 -0.08 4.43
N ILE A 312 15.08 1.06 4.19
CA ILE A 312 15.52 2.38 4.67
C ILE A 312 15.66 2.37 6.20
N PHE A 313 14.62 1.97 6.93
CA PHE A 313 14.63 1.96 8.39
C PHE A 313 15.59 0.91 8.95
N THR A 314 15.72 -0.24 8.30
CA THR A 314 16.68 -1.27 8.70
C THR A 314 18.11 -0.72 8.62
N ILE A 315 18.49 -0.13 7.48
CA ILE A 315 19.82 0.45 7.29
C ILE A 315 20.04 1.64 8.23
N TYR A 316 19.06 2.54 8.37
CA TYR A 316 19.15 3.67 9.31
C TYR A 316 19.48 3.21 10.73
N GLU A 317 18.80 2.17 11.23
CA GLU A 317 19.00 1.64 12.58
C GLU A 317 20.37 0.96 12.74
N ILE A 318 20.78 0.19 11.73
CA ILE A 318 22.11 -0.43 11.71
C ILE A 318 23.19 0.66 11.76
N LEU A 319 23.06 1.71 10.95
CA LEU A 319 24.05 2.80 10.89
C LEU A 319 24.05 3.68 12.14
N LYS A 320 22.91 3.82 12.82
CA LYS A 320 22.77 4.60 14.05
C LYS A 320 23.45 3.93 15.25
N ASP A 321 23.47 2.60 15.30
CA ASP A 321 24.11 1.83 16.35
C ASP A 321 25.43 1.21 15.85
N ARG A 322 26.55 1.84 16.23
CA ARG A 322 27.90 1.39 15.82
C ARG A 322 28.24 -0.02 16.29
N ASN A 323 27.71 -0.47 17.44
CA ASN A 323 27.93 -1.84 17.91
C ASN A 323 27.21 -2.83 17.00
N LEU A 324 25.94 -2.55 16.68
CA LEU A 324 25.14 -3.36 15.77
C LEU A 324 25.77 -3.42 14.37
N TYR A 325 26.19 -2.26 13.83
CA TYR A 325 26.90 -2.18 12.56
C TYR A 325 28.12 -3.11 12.54
N ASN A 326 29.05 -2.95 13.51
CA ASN A 326 30.26 -3.76 13.55
C ASN A 326 29.94 -5.25 13.62
N ARG A 327 28.97 -5.66 14.46
CA ARG A 327 28.58 -7.07 14.60
C ARG A 327 28.01 -7.66 13.31
N ILE A 328 27.16 -6.92 12.61
CA ILE A 328 26.59 -7.36 11.32
C ILE A 328 27.68 -7.42 10.25
N THR A 329 28.55 -6.41 10.17
CA THR A 329 29.66 -6.37 9.22
C THR A 329 30.65 -7.50 9.47
N ASP A 330 31.06 -7.74 10.72
CA ASP A 330 31.95 -8.83 11.10
C ASP A 330 31.34 -10.20 10.76
N GLN A 331 30.03 -10.36 10.99
CA GLN A 331 29.31 -11.57 10.61
C GLN A 331 29.32 -11.78 9.09
N ILE A 332 29.03 -10.74 8.31
CA ILE A 332 29.04 -10.82 6.83
C ILE A 332 30.43 -11.17 6.32
N LEU A 333 31.47 -10.47 6.78
CA LEU A 333 32.85 -10.69 6.32
C LEU A 333 33.40 -12.08 6.71
N LYS A 334 32.95 -12.62 7.85
CA LYS A 334 33.32 -13.96 8.30
C LYS A 334 32.65 -15.05 7.46
N GLU A 335 31.36 -14.93 7.20
CA GLU A 335 30.56 -15.94 6.48
C GLU A 335 30.74 -15.87 4.96
N PHE A 336 31.09 -14.68 4.44
CA PHE A 336 31.30 -14.40 3.02
C PHE A 336 32.61 -13.62 2.81
N PRO A 337 33.77 -14.28 2.89
CA PRO A 337 35.08 -13.62 2.80
C PRO A 337 35.44 -13.18 1.38
N ASP A 338 34.84 -13.78 0.34
CA ASP A 338 35.01 -13.35 -1.05
C ASP A 338 34.02 -12.24 -1.39
N PRO A 339 34.47 -11.00 -1.67
CA PRO A 339 33.61 -9.88 -2.02
C PRO A 339 32.80 -10.08 -3.30
N ASN A 340 33.20 -11.01 -4.17
CA ASN A 340 32.51 -11.29 -5.44
C ASN A 340 31.59 -12.51 -5.37
N ALA A 341 31.55 -13.20 -4.21
CA ALA A 341 30.66 -14.34 -4.03
C ALA A 341 29.20 -13.88 -4.11
N LYS A 342 28.41 -14.57 -4.92
CA LYS A 342 26.96 -14.37 -4.95
C LYS A 342 26.37 -14.97 -3.69
N ILE A 343 25.71 -14.13 -2.89
CA ILE A 343 25.03 -14.55 -1.67
C ILE A 343 23.59 -14.90 -2.01
N THR A 344 23.21 -16.15 -1.75
CA THR A 344 21.83 -16.61 -1.96
C THR A 344 20.93 -16.27 -0.77
N VAL A 345 19.61 -16.26 -0.99
CA VAL A 345 18.62 -16.02 0.07
C VAL A 345 18.69 -17.11 1.15
N GLU A 346 18.93 -18.36 0.76
CA GLU A 346 19.07 -19.48 1.69
C GLU A 346 20.29 -19.30 2.62
N GLU A 347 21.42 -18.87 2.06
CA GLU A 347 22.61 -18.56 2.84
C GLU A 347 22.40 -17.36 3.78
N CYS A 348 21.72 -16.31 3.33
CA CYS A 348 21.36 -15.18 4.19
C CYS A 348 20.54 -15.64 5.40
N ARG A 349 19.52 -16.47 5.22
CA ARG A 349 18.66 -16.96 6.31
C ARG A 349 19.41 -17.83 7.32
N THR A 350 20.35 -18.65 6.84
CA THR A 350 21.07 -19.59 7.70
C THR A 350 22.28 -18.95 8.38
N LYS A 351 23.01 -18.08 7.68
CA LYS A 351 24.30 -17.51 8.13
C LYS A 351 24.17 -16.09 8.72
N LEU A 352 23.18 -15.29 8.30
CA LEU A 352 23.02 -13.88 8.70
C LEU A 352 21.82 -13.66 9.65
N THR A 353 21.72 -14.50 10.68
CA THR A 353 20.59 -14.49 11.63
C THR A 353 20.37 -13.16 12.35
N LEU A 354 21.43 -12.37 12.60
CA LEU A 354 21.31 -11.05 13.23
C LEU A 354 20.66 -10.02 12.29
N LEU A 355 21.07 -10.04 11.01
CA LEU A 355 20.48 -9.18 9.98
C LEU A 355 19.02 -9.56 9.73
N GLU A 356 18.73 -10.86 9.63
CA GLU A 356 17.37 -11.38 9.47
C GLU A 356 16.47 -10.96 10.65
N ALA A 357 16.95 -11.14 11.89
CA ALA A 357 16.21 -10.71 13.08
C ALA A 357 15.92 -9.19 13.06
N LYS A 358 16.88 -8.36 12.61
CA LYS A 358 16.67 -6.91 12.54
C LYS A 358 15.66 -6.52 11.45
N LEU A 359 15.70 -7.18 10.29
CA LEU A 359 14.73 -7.01 9.21
C LEU A 359 13.31 -7.35 9.70
N PHE A 360 13.11 -8.51 10.34
CA PHE A 360 11.80 -8.91 10.87
C PHE A 360 11.31 -8.01 12.00
N GLN A 361 12.21 -7.58 12.90
CA GLN A 361 11.87 -6.64 13.95
C GLN A 361 11.28 -5.35 13.34
N LYS A 362 11.83 -4.87 12.23
CA LYS A 362 11.39 -3.60 11.63
C LYS A 362 10.13 -3.74 10.80
N ALA A 363 9.96 -4.84 10.07
CA ALA A 363 8.69 -5.18 9.42
C ALA A 363 7.52 -5.27 10.42
N GLY A 364 7.78 -5.55 11.71
CA GLY A 364 6.77 -5.59 12.77
C GLY A 364 6.60 -4.31 13.59
N LEU A 365 7.56 -3.37 13.55
CA LEU A 365 7.54 -2.14 14.36
C LEU A 365 7.05 -0.91 13.59
N TRP A 366 7.13 -0.92 12.26
CA TRP A 366 6.82 0.22 11.40
C TRP A 366 5.73 -0.12 10.39
#